data_AF-A0A955FNX0-F1
#
_entry.id   AF-A0A955FNX0-F1
#
_cell.length_a   1.000
_cell.length_b   1.000
_cell.length_c   1.000
_cell.angle_alpha   90.00
_cell.angle_beta   90.00
_cell.angle_gamma   90.00
#
_symmetry.space_group_name_H-M   'P 1'
#
loop_
_entity.id
_entity.type
_entity.pdbx_description
1 polymer ?
#
loop_
_entity_poly.entity_id
_entity_poly.type
_entity_poly.pdbx_seq_one_letter_code
_entity_poly.pdbx_strand_id
1 'polypeptide(L)'
;MQMHVPKKYIHDRIVVLLLSINTFLALLGSVLVLLRLDGGSDVYITQYRANLGLSGFIRGGPETLCSFVLFGFLILVIHTVLSIRVYSVQRYFAIAVLSMGTLLISLSIIVSNALLILS
;
A
#
# COMPACT_ATOMS: atom_id res chain seq x y z
N MET A 1 -2.10 -21.95 17.47
CA MET A 1 -0.93 -21.11 17.80
C MET A 1 -1.45 -19.81 18.41
N GLN A 2 -1.56 -19.73 19.74
CA GLN A 2 -2.06 -18.51 20.40
C GLN A 2 -0.96 -17.43 20.35
N MET A 3 -1.27 -16.30 19.71
CA MET A 3 -0.35 -15.17 19.61
C MET A 3 -0.49 -14.33 20.89
N HIS A 4 0.48 -14.45 21.80
CA HIS A 4 0.56 -13.57 22.96
C HIS A 4 1.10 -12.20 22.52
N VAL A 5 0.22 -11.21 22.36
CA VAL A 5 0.63 -9.83 22.11
C VAL A 5 1.30 -9.30 23.39
N PRO A 6 2.57 -8.87 23.35
CA PRO A 6 3.24 -8.35 24.53
C PRO A 6 2.50 -7.09 25.03
N LYS A 7 2.12 -7.01 26.31
CA LYS A 7 1.44 -5.82 26.87
C LYS A 7 2.19 -4.50 26.59
N LYS A 8 3.53 -4.59 26.50
CA LYS A 8 4.41 -3.46 26.17
C LYS A 8 4.29 -2.99 24.71
N TYR A 9 3.84 -3.82 23.77
CA TYR A 9 3.71 -3.47 22.35
C TYR A 9 2.68 -2.34 22.15
N ILE A 10 1.51 -2.47 22.78
CA ILE A 10 0.42 -1.49 22.68
C ILE A 10 0.71 -0.21 23.52
N HIS A 11 1.64 -0.26 24.46
CA HIS A 11 2.06 0.92 25.24
C HIS A 11 3.27 1.65 24.61
N ASP A 12 3.90 1.07 23.59
CA ASP A 12 5.02 1.69 22.91
C ASP A 12 4.51 2.74 21.93
N ARG A 13 4.68 4.01 22.31
CA ARG A 13 4.23 5.17 21.52
C ARG A 13 4.76 5.15 20.08
N ILE A 14 5.98 4.69 19.86
CA ILE A 14 6.58 4.67 18.51
C ILE A 14 5.91 3.60 17.65
N VAL A 15 5.72 2.41 18.21
CA VAL A 15 5.05 1.30 17.51
C VAL A 15 3.60 1.66 17.19
N VAL A 16 2.87 2.20 18.16
CA VAL A 16 1.48 2.63 17.97
C VAL A 16 1.39 3.76 16.94
N LEU A 17 2.31 4.72 16.98
CA LEU A 17 2.38 5.79 15.99
C LEU A 17 2.59 5.23 14.57
N LEU A 18 3.59 4.36 14.38
CA LEU A 18 3.87 3.77 13.06
C LEU A 18 2.72 2.89 12.58
N LEU A 19 2.08 2.13 13.46
CA LEU A 19 0.90 1.33 13.12
C LEU A 19 -0.26 2.21 12.67
N SER A 20 -0.47 3.34 13.36
CA SER A 20 -1.50 4.33 13.02
C SER A 20 -1.21 4.98 11.67
N ILE A 21 0.04 5.37 11.43
CA ILE A 21 0.48 5.94 10.13
C ILE A 21 0.25 4.93 9.01
N ASN A 22 0.68 3.68 9.18
CA ASN A 22 0.50 2.64 8.16
C ASN A 22 -0.98 2.38 7.86
N THR A 23 -1.81 2.34 8.90
CA THR A 23 -3.26 2.17 8.77
C THR A 23 -3.88 3.36 8.03
N PHE A 24 -3.52 4.58 8.43
CA PHE A 24 -4.00 5.80 7.80
C PHE A 24 -3.59 5.87 6.33
N LEU A 25 -2.33 5.57 6.00
CA LEU A 25 -1.83 5.58 4.63
C LEU A 25 -2.52 4.53 3.76
N ALA A 26 -2.72 3.31 4.27
CA ALA A 26 -3.43 2.27 3.53
C ALA A 26 -4.88 2.70 3.20
N LEU A 27 -5.58 3.29 4.17
CA LEU A 27 -6.92 3.84 3.96
C LEU A 27 -6.93 5.02 3.00
N LEU A 28 -6.02 5.97 3.17
CA LEU A 28 -5.89 7.13 2.29
C LEU A 28 -5.62 6.70 0.85
N GLY A 29 -4.65 5.81 0.63
CA GLY A 29 -4.35 5.26 -0.70
C GLY A 29 -5.56 4.56 -1.32
N SER A 30 -6.31 3.80 -0.52
CA SER A 30 -7.54 3.14 -0.98
C SER A 30 -8.60 4.15 -1.43
N VAL A 31 -8.83 5.19 -0.64
CA VAL A 31 -9.80 6.24 -0.96
C VAL A 31 -9.38 7.00 -2.22
N LEU A 32 -8.09 7.35 -2.36
CA LEU A 32 -7.58 8.06 -3.53
C LEU A 32 -7.78 7.25 -4.82
N VAL A 33 -7.50 5.94 -4.77
CA VAL A 33 -7.70 5.04 -5.91
C VAL A 33 -9.20 4.90 -6.25
N LEU A 34 -10.04 4.66 -5.24
CA LEU A 34 -11.48 4.46 -5.45
C LEU A 34 -12.18 5.71 -5.98
N LEU A 35 -11.84 6.91 -5.48
CA LEU A 35 -12.40 8.17 -5.96
C LEU A 35 -12.06 8.46 -7.44
N ARG A 36 -10.94 7.92 -7.92
CA ARG A 36 -10.49 8.09 -9.32
C ARG A 36 -11.05 7.04 -10.27
N LEU A 37 -11.56 5.92 -9.75
CA LEU A 37 -12.09 4.82 -10.55
C LEU A 37 -13.45 5.13 -11.20
N ASP A 38 -14.18 6.14 -10.71
CA ASP A 38 -15.52 6.52 -11.16
C ASP A 38 -15.56 7.18 -12.57
N GLY A 39 -14.40 7.29 -13.24
CA GLY A 39 -14.20 8.14 -14.43
C GLY A 39 -14.34 7.49 -15.82
N GLY A 40 -14.49 6.16 -15.96
CA GLY A 40 -14.68 5.51 -17.27
C GLY A 40 -13.86 4.22 -17.49
N SER A 41 -14.20 3.46 -18.55
CA SER A 41 -13.70 2.10 -18.84
C SER A 41 -12.21 2.00 -19.20
N ASP A 42 -11.56 3.13 -19.44
CA ASP A 42 -10.18 3.23 -19.88
C ASP A 42 -9.43 4.15 -18.92
N VAL A 43 -8.73 3.56 -17.96
CA VAL A 43 -8.29 4.30 -16.77
C VAL A 43 -6.88 4.85 -16.89
N TYR A 44 -6.00 4.32 -17.76
CA TYR A 44 -4.71 4.95 -18.07
C TYR A 44 -3.97 4.31 -19.26
N ILE A 45 -3.02 5.02 -19.87
CA ILE A 45 -2.19 4.49 -20.97
C ILE A 45 -1.01 3.68 -20.40
N THR A 46 -0.93 2.38 -20.68
CA THR A 46 0.14 1.49 -20.21
C THR A 46 1.31 1.37 -21.19
N GLN A 47 1.08 1.48 -22.49
CA GLN A 47 2.14 1.35 -23.50
C GLN A 47 1.79 2.12 -24.78
N TYR A 48 2.77 2.84 -25.34
CA TYR A 48 2.69 3.36 -26.71
C TYR A 48 3.49 2.48 -27.66
N ARG A 49 2.81 1.77 -28.57
CA ARG A 49 3.44 1.00 -29.63
C ARG A 49 3.47 1.81 -30.92
N ALA A 50 4.61 2.44 -31.21
CA ALA A 50 4.81 3.24 -32.41
C ALA A 50 4.54 2.48 -33.74
N ASN A 51 4.68 1.15 -33.72
CA ASN A 51 4.47 0.30 -34.90
C ASN A 51 2.99 0.11 -35.32
N LEU A 52 2.02 0.56 -34.50
CA LEU A 52 0.56 0.38 -34.72
C LEU A 52 -0.19 1.71 -34.94
N GLY A 53 0.53 2.83 -35.10
CA GLY A 53 -0.07 4.16 -35.28
C GLY A 53 -0.99 4.56 -34.11
N LEU A 54 -2.09 5.26 -34.41
CA LEU A 54 -3.08 5.76 -33.43
C LEU A 54 -3.76 4.66 -32.58
N SER A 55 -3.64 3.37 -32.96
CA SER A 55 -4.20 2.23 -32.21
C SER A 55 -3.21 1.55 -31.25
N GLY A 56 -1.96 2.03 -31.20
CA GLY A 56 -0.87 1.41 -30.42
C GLY A 56 -0.94 1.65 -28.91
N PHE A 57 -1.98 2.30 -28.41
CA PHE A 57 -2.16 2.59 -26.99
C PHE A 57 -2.83 1.39 -26.30
N ILE A 58 -2.04 0.60 -25.57
CA ILE A 58 -2.61 -0.35 -24.63
C ILE A 58 -3.05 0.46 -23.41
N ARG A 59 -4.30 0.26 -22.99
CA ARG A 59 -4.89 0.93 -21.83
C ARG A 59 -4.94 -0.06 -20.68
N GLY A 60 -4.55 0.38 -19.50
CA GLY A 60 -4.66 -0.38 -18.26
C GLY A 60 -6.09 -0.26 -17.73
N GLY A 61 -6.67 -1.39 -17.35
CA GLY A 61 -8.01 -1.41 -16.77
C GLY A 61 -8.00 -1.16 -15.26
N PRO A 62 -9.21 -1.00 -14.68
CA PRO A 62 -9.41 -0.72 -13.26
C PRO A 62 -8.86 -1.80 -12.33
N GLU A 63 -8.70 -3.04 -12.83
CA GLU A 63 -8.14 -4.17 -12.08
C GLU A 63 -6.74 -3.89 -11.54
N THR A 64 -5.90 -3.18 -12.28
CA THR A 64 -4.53 -2.88 -11.84
C THR A 64 -4.55 -1.89 -10.68
N LEU A 65 -5.43 -0.91 -10.71
CA LEU A 65 -5.59 0.05 -9.61
C LEU A 65 -6.17 -0.61 -8.36
N CYS A 66 -7.14 -1.50 -8.54
CA CYS A 66 -7.69 -2.30 -7.43
C CYS A 66 -6.61 -3.18 -6.77
N SER A 67 -5.62 -3.66 -7.55
CA SER A 67 -4.48 -4.41 -7.02
C SER A 67 -3.59 -3.59 -6.07
N PHE A 68 -3.45 -2.27 -6.27
CA PHE A 68 -2.72 -1.39 -5.35
C PHE A 68 -3.44 -1.25 -4.00
N VAL A 69 -4.77 -1.20 -4.00
CA VAL A 69 -5.59 -1.20 -2.77
C VAL A 69 -5.34 -2.49 -2.00
N LEU A 70 -5.48 -3.63 -2.67
CA LEU A 70 -5.26 -4.95 -2.07
C LEU A 70 -3.82 -5.09 -1.55
N PHE A 71 -2.84 -4.61 -2.31
CA PHE A 71 -1.43 -4.59 -1.91
C PHE A 71 -1.22 -3.77 -0.63
N GLY A 72 -1.79 -2.56 -0.53
CA GLY A 72 -1.69 -1.72 0.66
C GLY A 72 -2.20 -2.41 1.94
N PHE A 73 -3.35 -3.06 1.86
CA PHE A 73 -3.90 -3.84 2.99
C PHE A 73 -3.07 -5.08 3.33
N LEU A 74 -2.55 -5.77 2.31
CA LEU A 74 -1.69 -6.93 2.52
C LEU A 74 -0.40 -6.53 3.25
N ILE A 75 0.23 -5.44 2.83
CA ILE A 75 1.42 -4.88 3.50
C ILE A 75 1.09 -4.50 4.93
N LEU A 76 -0.03 -3.82 5.18
CA LEU A 76 -0.48 -3.45 6.53
C LEU A 76 -0.62 -4.68 7.43
N VAL A 77 -1.33 -5.72 6.98
CA VAL A 77 -1.58 -6.93 7.78
C VAL A 77 -0.29 -7.69 8.04
N ILE A 78 0.51 -7.97 7.00
CA ILE A 78 1.74 -8.74 7.14
C ILE A 78 2.74 -8.02 8.05
N HIS A 79 2.96 -6.71 7.86
CA HIS A 79 3.91 -5.96 8.68
C HIS A 79 3.41 -5.82 10.13
N THR A 80 2.10 -5.70 10.34
CA THR A 80 1.52 -5.70 11.69
C THR A 80 1.81 -7.03 12.40
N VAL A 81 1.46 -8.16 11.77
CA VAL A 81 1.68 -9.50 12.35
C VAL A 81 3.18 -9.76 12.58
N LEU A 82 4.02 -9.42 11.60
CA LEU A 82 5.46 -9.61 11.69
C LEU A 82 6.06 -8.73 12.79
N SER A 83 5.65 -7.47 12.90
CA SER A 83 6.14 -6.57 13.96
C SER A 83 5.80 -7.07 15.36
N ILE A 84 4.60 -7.63 15.58
CA ILE A 84 4.22 -8.22 16.88
C ILE A 84 5.12 -9.41 17.21
N ARG A 85 5.38 -10.30 16.24
CA ARG A 85 6.25 -11.47 16.45
C ARG A 85 7.69 -11.06 16.73
N VAL A 86 8.18 -10.05 16.02
CA VAL A 86 9.57 -9.61 16.13
C VAL A 86 9.80 -8.75 17.37
N TYR A 87 8.75 -8.08 17.88
CA TYR A 87 8.80 -7.30 19.11
C TYR A 87 9.13 -8.15 20.34
N SER A 88 8.75 -9.43 20.36
CA SER A 88 9.14 -10.32 21.46
C SER A 88 10.64 -10.62 21.49
N VAL A 89 11.34 -10.44 20.37
CA VAL A 89 12.80 -10.61 20.27
C VAL A 89 13.49 -9.30 20.65
N GLN A 90 13.30 -8.24 19.86
CA GLN A 90 13.76 -6.89 20.20
C GLN A 90 12.85 -5.82 19.59
N ARG A 91 12.64 -4.74 20.36
CA ARG A 91 11.86 -3.55 19.97
C ARG A 91 12.34 -2.92 18.66
N TYR A 92 13.65 -2.79 18.46
CA TYR A 92 14.22 -2.11 17.29
C TYR A 92 13.87 -2.80 15.97
N PHE A 93 13.82 -4.13 15.95
CA PHE A 93 13.42 -4.86 14.75
C PHE A 93 11.93 -4.67 14.42
N ALA A 94 11.06 -4.58 15.43
CA ALA A 94 9.64 -4.30 15.20
C ALA A 94 9.41 -2.90 14.61
N ILE A 95 10.16 -1.90 15.10
CA ILE A 95 10.16 -0.54 14.55
C ILE A 95 10.66 -0.57 13.09
N ALA A 96 11.76 -1.26 12.81
CA ALA A 96 12.29 -1.38 11.46
C ALA A 96 11.29 -2.01 10.48
N VAL A 97 10.61 -3.08 10.91
CA VAL A 97 9.53 -3.72 10.12
C VAL A 97 8.41 -2.72 9.85
N LEU A 98 7.89 -2.03 10.87
CA LEU A 98 6.80 -1.07 10.67
C LEU A 98 7.20 0.10 9.76
N SER A 99 8.42 0.62 9.89
CA SER A 99 8.97 1.68 9.03
C SER A 99 9.11 1.22 7.57
N MET A 100 9.53 -0.03 7.34
CA MET A 100 9.58 -0.61 6.00
C MET A 100 8.18 -0.74 5.40
N GLY A 101 7.19 -1.11 6.21
CA GLY A 101 5.77 -1.08 5.83
C GLY A 101 5.31 0.31 5.40
N THR A 102 5.71 1.35 6.14
CA THR A 102 5.40 2.76 5.80
C THR A 102 5.97 3.13 4.45
N LEU A 103 7.23 2.78 4.19
CA LEU A 103 7.90 3.04 2.92
C LEU A 103 7.16 2.35 1.76
N LEU A 104 6.82 1.06 1.91
CA LEU A 104 6.14 0.28 0.88
C LEU A 104 4.73 0.82 0.56
N ILE A 105 3.94 1.16 1.58
CA ILE A 105 2.62 1.76 1.38
C ILE A 105 2.75 3.14 0.72
N SER A 106 3.73 3.95 1.14
CA SER A 106 3.96 5.27 0.53
C SER A 106 4.32 5.18 -0.94
N LEU A 107 5.23 4.26 -1.32
CA LEU A 107 5.58 4.01 -2.72
C LEU A 107 4.37 3.52 -3.52
N SER A 108 3.55 2.65 -2.94
CA SER A 108 2.31 2.17 -3.56
C SER A 108 1.36 3.33 -3.90
N ILE A 109 1.19 4.29 -2.98
CA ILE A 109 0.39 5.51 -3.22
C ILE A 109 1.02 6.37 -4.33
N ILE A 110 2.34 6.58 -4.30
CA ILE A 110 3.04 7.40 -5.30
C ILE A 110 2.89 6.79 -6.69
N VAL A 111 3.11 5.48 -6.83
CA VAL A 111 3.03 4.78 -8.12
C VAL A 111 1.59 4.74 -8.62
N SER A 112 0.61 4.39 -7.77
CA SER A 112 -0.80 4.38 -8.18
C SER A 112 -1.28 5.77 -8.60
N ASN A 113 -0.88 6.82 -7.88
CA ASN A 113 -1.19 8.20 -8.25
C ASN A 113 -0.50 8.63 -9.55
N ALA A 114 0.75 8.21 -9.80
CA ALA A 114 1.45 8.51 -11.05
C ALA A 114 0.75 7.86 -12.25
N LEU A 115 0.26 6.62 -12.11
CA LEU A 115 -0.55 5.95 -13.13
C LEU A 115 -1.87 6.69 -13.37
N LEU A 116 -2.51 7.20 -12.31
CA LEU A 116 -3.76 7.97 -12.37
C LEU A 116 -3.63 9.40 -12.91
N ILE A 117 -2.42 9.97 -12.95
CA ILE A 117 -2.18 11.29 -13.56
C ILE A 117 -1.87 11.13 -15.05
N LEU A 118 -1.24 10.03 -15.44
CA LEU A 118 -0.88 9.72 -16.83
C LEU A 118 -2.04 9.05 -17.61
N SER A 119 -3.23 9.04 -17.02
CA SER A 119 -4.48 8.58 -17.63
C SER A 119 -5.10 9.60 -18.56
#